data_AF-A0A516SJG1-F1
#
_entry.id   AF-A0A516SJG1-F1
#
_cell.length_a   1.000
_cell.length_b   1.000
_cell.length_c   1.000
_cell.angle_alpha   90.00
_cell.angle_beta   90.00
_cell.angle_gamma   90.00
#
_symmetry.space_group_name_H-M   'P 1'
#
loop_
_entity.id
_entity.type
_entity.pdbx_description
1 polymer ?
#
loop_
_entity_poly.entity_id
_entity_poly.type
_entity_poly.pdbx_seq_one_letter_code
_entity_poly.pdbx_strand_id
1 'polypeptide(L)'
;MKLACPCCSASTPKPAKAALTAIGRPVTPRPLTGEKATMSDNYAVNEIDRRLAVLLAAGAVEEVRHTPPARARVRIGNWVSAWLPWTSFAAGQVRKWRPPSKGEQVLMLSPSGLPEGGFILPGFNTNQHAQPDQRPHATVEQMPDGARVEYDWQAHQYLVEAPPNGRIVLRVGATELELRGDGVTLRTPKFEGVQA
;
A
#
# COMPACT_ATOMS: atom_id res chain seq x y z
N MET A 1 14.54 35.01 34.55
CA MET A 1 15.33 36.25 34.71
C MET A 1 16.18 36.43 33.47
N LYS A 2 16.04 37.57 32.79
CA LYS A 2 16.69 37.92 31.53
C LYS A 2 18.22 37.91 31.68
N LEU A 3 18.94 37.26 30.76
CA LEU A 3 20.37 37.52 30.54
C LEU A 3 20.54 38.05 29.11
N ALA A 4 20.70 39.37 29.03
CA ALA A 4 21.17 40.08 27.86
C ALA A 4 22.71 40.06 27.87
N CYS A 5 23.30 39.79 26.72
CA CYS A 5 24.74 39.85 26.48
C CYS A 5 25.09 41.23 25.87
N PRO A 6 26.01 42.03 26.45
CA PRO A 6 26.41 43.32 25.89
C PRO A 6 27.81 43.21 25.25
N CYS A 7 27.92 43.55 23.96
CA CYS A 7 29.06 44.27 23.37
C CYS A 7 28.78 44.54 21.88
N CYS A 8 28.46 45.79 21.56
CA CYS A 8 28.49 46.33 20.21
C CYS A 8 29.93 46.55 19.75
N SER A 9 30.25 46.16 18.51
CA SER A 9 30.95 47.05 17.57
C SER A 9 30.76 46.54 16.14
N ALA A 10 30.05 47.31 15.33
CA ALA A 10 29.84 47.06 13.91
C ALA A 10 31.12 47.34 13.11
N SER A 11 31.53 46.39 12.27
CA SER A 11 32.29 46.68 11.05
C SER A 11 31.90 45.67 9.98
N THR A 12 31.29 46.16 8.90
CA THR A 12 30.89 45.34 7.73
C THR A 12 32.05 45.24 6.74
N PRO A 13 32.48 44.04 6.32
CA PRO A 13 33.34 43.89 5.16
C PRO A 13 32.49 43.87 3.88
N LYS A 14 32.92 44.68 2.91
CA LYS A 14 32.38 44.84 1.55
C LYS A 14 32.51 43.52 0.77
N PRO A 15 31.46 42.98 0.12
CA PRO A 15 31.61 41.76 -0.67
C PRO A 15 32.25 42.06 -2.03
N ALA A 16 33.31 41.31 -2.35
CA ALA A 16 33.91 41.22 -3.67
C ALA A 16 32.96 40.50 -4.64
N LYS A 17 32.73 41.08 -5.82
CA LYS A 17 31.95 40.46 -6.90
C LYS A 17 32.76 39.33 -7.54
N ALA A 18 32.32 38.08 -7.34
CA ALA A 18 32.74 36.96 -8.18
C ALA A 18 31.88 36.96 -9.47
N ALA A 19 32.54 36.97 -10.62
CA ALA A 19 31.90 36.87 -11.93
C ALA A 19 31.52 35.41 -12.20
N LEU A 20 30.22 35.14 -12.34
CA LEU A 20 29.69 33.87 -12.80
C LEU A 20 29.49 33.97 -14.33
N THR A 21 30.36 33.34 -15.10
CA THR A 21 30.24 33.26 -16.56
C THR A 21 29.10 32.30 -16.90
N ALA A 22 27.98 32.85 -17.39
CA ALA A 22 26.82 32.07 -17.84
C ALA A 22 27.14 31.36 -19.16
N ILE A 23 27.34 30.04 -19.11
CA ILE A 23 27.31 29.17 -20.28
C ILE A 23 25.86 28.70 -20.47
N GLY A 24 25.10 29.42 -21.28
CA GLY A 24 23.75 29.03 -21.68
C GLY A 24 23.29 29.94 -22.82
N ARG A 25 23.10 29.38 -24.03
CA ARG A 25 22.48 30.14 -25.12
C ARG A 25 21.06 30.52 -24.70
N PRO A 26 20.64 31.78 -24.88
CA PRO A 26 19.25 32.14 -24.64
C PRO A 26 18.36 31.37 -25.62
N VAL A 27 17.47 30.54 -25.10
CA VAL A 27 16.36 29.98 -25.88
C VAL A 27 15.34 31.11 -25.99
N THR A 28 15.34 31.82 -27.11
CA THR A 28 14.25 32.76 -27.41
C THR A 28 12.97 31.94 -27.60
N PRO A 29 11.85 32.27 -26.94
CA PRO A 29 10.58 31.62 -27.23
C PRO A 29 10.26 31.84 -28.70
N ARG A 30 10.08 30.74 -29.45
CA ARG A 30 9.59 30.81 -30.82
C ARG A 30 8.23 31.51 -30.77
N PRO A 31 8.00 32.59 -31.54
CA PRO A 31 6.70 33.23 -31.57
C PRO A 31 5.70 32.17 -32.03
N LEU A 32 4.66 31.93 -31.24
CA LEU A 32 3.48 31.21 -31.68
C LEU A 32 2.76 32.12 -32.66
N THR A 33 3.28 32.22 -33.89
CA THR A 33 2.48 32.64 -35.04
C THR A 33 1.24 31.79 -35.01
N GLY A 34 0.06 32.43 -35.01
CA GLY A 34 -1.24 31.78 -34.82
C GLY A 34 -1.48 30.64 -35.80
N GLU A 35 -0.98 29.46 -35.47
CA GLU A 35 -1.35 28.21 -36.05
C GLU A 35 -2.64 27.84 -35.35
N LYS A 36 -3.76 28.04 -36.04
CA LYS A 36 -5.06 27.56 -35.58
C LYS A 36 -4.86 26.09 -35.23
N ALA A 37 -4.92 25.74 -33.95
CA ALA A 37 -4.92 24.34 -33.52
C ALA A 37 -5.91 23.62 -34.43
N THR A 38 -5.40 22.74 -35.29
CA THR A 38 -6.28 22.03 -36.22
C THR A 38 -7.19 21.16 -35.38
N MET A 39 -8.41 20.89 -35.85
CA MET A 39 -9.40 20.13 -35.07
C MET A 39 -8.82 18.80 -34.56
N SER A 40 -7.86 18.21 -35.29
CA SER A 40 -7.06 17.02 -34.91
C SER A 40 -6.14 17.20 -33.69
N ASP A 41 -5.52 18.36 -33.50
CA ASP A 41 -4.59 18.61 -32.38
C ASP A 41 -5.35 18.66 -31.05
N ASN A 42 -6.53 19.27 -31.06
CA ASN A 42 -7.39 19.32 -29.88
C ASN A 42 -7.95 17.93 -29.52
N TYR A 43 -8.26 17.08 -30.51
CA TYR A 43 -8.68 15.70 -30.24
C TYR A 43 -7.59 14.87 -29.59
N ALA A 44 -6.34 14.96 -30.08
CA ALA A 44 -5.23 14.20 -29.52
C ALA A 44 -4.95 14.59 -28.05
N VAL A 45 -4.96 15.89 -27.75
CA VAL A 45 -4.76 16.39 -26.37
C VAL A 45 -5.89 15.94 -25.45
N ASN A 46 -7.14 16.03 -25.90
CA ASN A 46 -8.30 15.61 -25.10
C ASN A 46 -8.33 14.10 -24.84
N GLU A 47 -7.91 13.28 -25.81
CA GLU A 47 -7.82 11.83 -25.63
C GLU A 47 -6.70 11.45 -24.65
N ILE A 48 -5.57 12.16 -24.70
CA ILE A 48 -4.49 11.99 -23.71
C ILE A 48 -4.99 12.35 -22.31
N ASP A 49 -5.67 13.49 -22.15
CA ASP A 49 -6.23 13.91 -20.87
C ASP A 49 -7.22 12.88 -20.30
N ARG A 50 -8.14 12.39 -21.15
CA ARG A 50 -9.08 11.33 -20.77
C ARG A 50 -8.35 10.06 -20.30
N ARG A 51 -7.33 9.60 -21.03
CA ARG A 51 -6.56 8.39 -20.67
C ARG A 51 -5.75 8.59 -19.39
N LEU A 52 -5.15 9.76 -19.22
CA LEU A 52 -4.40 10.11 -18.02
C LEU A 52 -5.31 10.14 -16.79
N ALA A 53 -6.53 10.68 -16.91
CA ALA A 53 -7.50 10.77 -15.83
C ALA A 53 -7.93 9.40 -15.26
N VAL A 54 -7.88 8.34 -16.07
CA VAL A 54 -8.26 6.98 -15.66
C VAL A 54 -7.06 6.04 -15.45
N LEU A 55 -5.85 6.50 -15.73
CA LEU A 55 -4.63 5.70 -15.64
C LEU A 55 -4.37 5.23 -14.21
N LEU A 56 -4.56 6.12 -13.23
CA LEU A 56 -4.52 5.85 -11.80
C LEU A 56 -5.76 6.45 -11.16
N ALA A 57 -6.61 5.62 -10.55
CA ALA A 57 -7.83 6.11 -9.93
C ALA A 57 -8.07 5.47 -8.56
N ALA A 58 -8.32 6.31 -7.55
CA ALA A 58 -8.66 5.86 -6.21
C ALA A 58 -10.15 5.47 -6.15
N GLY A 59 -10.45 4.37 -5.47
CA GLY A 59 -11.81 3.89 -5.27
C GLY A 59 -11.92 2.96 -4.08
N ALA A 60 -13.06 2.30 -3.96
CA ALA A 60 -13.30 1.27 -2.95
C ALA A 60 -13.82 -0.01 -3.60
N VAL A 61 -13.46 -1.16 -3.05
CA VAL A 61 -13.99 -2.45 -3.53
C VAL A 61 -15.49 -2.49 -3.35
N GLU A 62 -16.21 -2.76 -4.44
CA GLU A 62 -17.66 -2.89 -4.41
C GLU A 62 -18.11 -4.34 -4.27
N GLU A 63 -17.47 -5.23 -5.01
CA GLU A 63 -17.81 -6.65 -5.08
C GLU A 63 -16.55 -7.49 -5.24
N VAL A 64 -16.55 -8.68 -4.66
CA VAL A 64 -15.44 -9.64 -4.75
C VAL A 64 -15.99 -11.00 -5.16
N ARG A 65 -15.38 -11.58 -6.19
CA ARG A 65 -15.64 -12.95 -6.65
C ARG A 65 -14.45 -13.80 -6.25
N HIS A 66 -14.70 -14.80 -5.40
CA HIS A 66 -13.69 -15.75 -4.95
C HIS A 66 -13.56 -16.97 -5.87
N THR A 67 -14.54 -17.24 -6.73
CA THR A 67 -14.50 -18.37 -7.68
C THR A 67 -13.44 -18.13 -8.77
N PRO A 68 -12.73 -19.19 -9.22
CA PRO A 68 -11.71 -19.05 -10.26
C PRO A 68 -12.26 -18.53 -11.61
N PRO A 69 -11.62 -17.54 -12.25
CA PRO A 69 -10.54 -16.72 -11.70
C PRO A 69 -11.09 -15.66 -10.74
N ALA A 70 -10.45 -15.55 -9.58
CA ALA A 70 -10.86 -14.62 -8.53
C ALA A 70 -10.61 -13.17 -8.97
N ARG A 71 -11.62 -12.31 -8.83
CA ARG A 71 -11.61 -10.91 -9.32
C ARG A 71 -12.42 -10.01 -8.41
N ALA A 72 -12.16 -8.70 -8.44
CA ALA A 72 -12.92 -7.70 -7.70
C ALA A 72 -13.41 -6.60 -8.64
N ARG A 73 -14.46 -5.88 -8.23
CA ARG A 73 -14.95 -4.66 -8.86
C ARG A 73 -14.70 -3.48 -7.94
N VAL A 74 -14.36 -2.34 -8.51
CA VAL A 74 -14.07 -1.10 -7.77
C VAL A 74 -15.10 -0.05 -8.14
N ARG A 75 -15.63 0.64 -7.14
CA ARG A 75 -16.41 1.86 -7.33
C ARG A 75 -15.50 3.08 -7.30
N ILE A 76 -15.61 3.92 -8.33
CA ILE A 76 -14.92 5.20 -8.46
C ILE A 76 -15.98 6.26 -8.76
N GLY A 77 -16.30 7.09 -7.77
CA GLY A 77 -17.46 7.99 -7.83
C GLY A 77 -18.74 7.20 -8.12
N ASN A 78 -19.41 7.52 -9.23
CA ASN A 78 -20.66 6.87 -9.65
C ASN A 78 -20.43 5.67 -10.60
N TRP A 79 -19.21 5.39 -10.99
CA TRP A 79 -18.88 4.31 -11.92
C TRP A 79 -18.38 3.06 -11.17
N VAL A 80 -18.67 1.88 -11.72
CA VAL A 80 -18.21 0.58 -11.20
C VAL A 80 -17.46 -0.17 -12.29
N SER A 81 -16.27 -0.67 -11.97
CA SER A 81 -15.40 -1.35 -12.91
C SER A 81 -15.93 -2.70 -13.42
N ALA A 82 -15.27 -3.20 -14.45
CA ALA A 82 -15.30 -4.63 -14.79
C ALA A 82 -14.65 -5.48 -13.69
N TRP A 83 -14.67 -6.81 -13.86
CA TRP A 83 -14.02 -7.75 -12.97
C TRP A 83 -12.50 -7.75 -13.19
N LEU A 84 -11.77 -7.08 -12.30
CA LEU A 84 -10.32 -6.90 -12.42
C LEU A 84 -9.55 -7.79 -11.43
N PRO A 85 -8.34 -8.26 -11.80
CA PRO A 85 -7.44 -8.90 -10.86
C PRO A 85 -6.98 -7.90 -9.80
N TRP A 86 -6.72 -8.38 -8.58
CA TRP A 86 -6.07 -7.61 -7.54
C TRP A 86 -4.64 -8.11 -7.33
N THR A 87 -3.75 -7.24 -6.85
CA THR A 87 -2.40 -7.65 -6.49
C THR A 87 -2.41 -8.53 -5.25
N SER A 88 -1.60 -9.58 -5.27
CA SER A 88 -1.24 -10.33 -4.07
C SER A 88 0.22 -10.04 -3.73
N PHE A 89 0.59 -10.29 -2.48
CA PHE A 89 2.01 -10.19 -2.07
C PHE A 89 2.94 -11.10 -2.89
N ALA A 90 2.44 -12.23 -3.39
CA ALA A 90 3.18 -13.16 -4.25
C ALA A 90 2.20 -13.99 -5.09
N ALA A 91 2.52 -14.20 -6.38
CA ALA A 91 1.69 -14.95 -7.34
C ALA A 91 2.50 -15.88 -8.26
N GLY A 92 3.73 -16.25 -7.87
CA GLY A 92 4.61 -17.12 -8.64
C GLY A 92 4.51 -18.59 -8.21
N GLN A 93 5.68 -19.24 -8.03
CA GLN A 93 5.76 -20.55 -7.37
C GLN A 93 5.26 -20.46 -5.92
N VAL A 94 5.68 -19.40 -5.21
CA VAL A 94 5.09 -19.01 -3.92
C VAL A 94 3.87 -18.12 -4.19
N ARG A 95 2.75 -18.46 -3.54
CA ARG A 95 1.47 -17.78 -3.72
C ARG A 95 0.93 -17.35 -2.36
N LYS A 96 0.51 -16.10 -2.26
CA LYS A 96 -0.17 -15.56 -1.07
C LYS A 96 -1.61 -15.21 -1.41
N TRP A 97 -2.54 -15.64 -0.56
CA TRP A 97 -3.96 -15.40 -0.71
C TRP A 97 -4.46 -14.48 0.40
N ARG A 98 -4.80 -13.25 0.04
CA ARG A 98 -5.50 -12.28 0.89
C ARG A 98 -6.46 -11.52 -0.03
N PRO A 99 -7.71 -11.98 -0.16
CA PRO A 99 -8.69 -11.27 -0.99
C PRO A 99 -9.02 -9.92 -0.34
N PRO A 100 -9.26 -8.87 -1.12
CA PRO A 100 -9.72 -7.62 -0.56
C PRO A 100 -11.12 -7.78 0.00
N SER A 101 -11.51 -6.89 0.92
CA SER A 101 -12.86 -6.84 1.48
C SER A 101 -13.72 -5.77 0.81
N LYS A 102 -15.04 -5.93 0.82
CA LYS A 102 -15.96 -4.90 0.36
C LYS A 102 -15.75 -3.61 1.18
N GLY A 103 -15.66 -2.47 0.50
CA GLY A 103 -15.38 -1.17 1.11
C GLY A 103 -13.90 -0.90 1.38
N GLU A 104 -12.99 -1.86 1.14
CA GLU A 104 -11.56 -1.59 1.25
C GLU A 104 -11.12 -0.57 0.21
N GLN A 105 -10.33 0.44 0.62
CA GLN A 105 -9.82 1.45 -0.29
C GLN A 105 -8.68 0.89 -1.13
N VAL A 106 -8.74 1.19 -2.43
CA VAL A 106 -7.83 0.65 -3.43
C VAL A 106 -7.42 1.71 -4.44
N LEU A 107 -6.29 1.46 -5.10
CA LEU A 107 -5.88 2.16 -6.30
C LEU A 107 -6.11 1.25 -7.52
N MET A 108 -6.86 1.72 -8.50
CA MET A 108 -7.02 1.08 -9.79
C MET A 108 -5.95 1.57 -10.75
N LEU A 109 -5.26 0.64 -11.41
CA LEU A 109 -4.25 0.88 -12.43
C LEU A 109 -4.82 0.49 -13.78
N SER A 110 -4.84 1.39 -14.75
CA SER A 110 -5.44 1.15 -16.07
C SER A 110 -4.39 1.33 -17.15
N PRO A 111 -3.69 0.25 -17.57
CA PRO A 111 -2.69 0.32 -18.63
C PRO A 111 -3.26 0.98 -19.88
N SER A 112 -2.52 1.92 -20.46
CA SER A 112 -2.95 2.70 -21.64
C SER A 112 -4.25 3.51 -21.47
N GLY A 113 -4.70 3.73 -20.23
CA GLY A 113 -5.97 4.42 -19.94
C GLY A 113 -7.21 3.57 -20.26
N LEU A 114 -7.07 2.24 -20.29
CA LEU A 114 -8.15 1.29 -20.57
C LEU A 114 -8.61 0.60 -19.27
N PRO A 115 -9.69 1.07 -18.63
CA PRO A 115 -10.11 0.58 -17.32
C PRO A 115 -10.60 -0.88 -17.33
N GLU A 116 -11.04 -1.41 -18.47
CA GLU A 116 -11.47 -2.80 -18.64
C GLU A 116 -10.32 -3.82 -18.50
N GLY A 117 -9.08 -3.38 -18.79
CA GLY A 117 -7.86 -4.17 -18.65
C GLY A 117 -7.06 -3.85 -17.39
N GLY A 118 -7.69 -3.21 -16.41
CA GLY A 118 -7.02 -2.69 -15.22
C GLY A 118 -6.63 -3.75 -14.19
N PHE A 119 -5.92 -3.28 -13.16
CA PHE A 119 -5.48 -4.04 -11.99
C PHE A 119 -5.83 -3.26 -10.71
N ILE A 120 -6.04 -3.98 -9.61
CA ILE A 120 -6.42 -3.38 -8.33
C ILE A 120 -5.27 -3.54 -7.32
N LEU A 121 -4.89 -2.44 -6.68
CA LEU A 121 -3.93 -2.39 -5.57
C LEU A 121 -4.66 -2.04 -4.26
N PRO A 122 -4.99 -3.02 -3.41
CA PRO A 122 -5.58 -2.79 -2.09
C PRO A 122 -4.52 -2.50 -1.02
N GLY A 123 -4.96 -2.05 0.15
CA GLY A 123 -4.12 -1.89 1.34
C GLY A 123 -3.94 -0.47 1.87
N PHE A 124 -4.81 0.47 1.49
CA PHE A 124 -4.80 1.81 2.06
C PHE A 124 -5.68 1.87 3.32
N ASN A 125 -5.09 2.27 4.44
CA ASN A 125 -5.82 2.46 5.70
C ASN A 125 -6.76 3.67 5.58
N THR A 126 -7.96 3.54 6.15
CA THR A 126 -9.01 4.57 6.12
C THR A 126 -9.67 4.69 7.49
N ASN A 127 -10.60 5.64 7.64
CA ASN A 127 -11.41 5.71 8.85
C ASN A 127 -12.30 4.48 9.04
N GLN A 128 -12.70 3.82 7.94
CA GLN A 128 -13.48 2.57 7.99
C GLN A 128 -12.60 1.38 8.39
N HIS A 129 -11.35 1.35 7.93
CA HIS A 129 -10.37 0.30 8.20
C HIS A 129 -9.06 0.95 8.66
N ALA A 130 -8.99 1.29 9.95
CA ALA A 130 -7.85 1.97 10.53
C ALA A 130 -6.61 1.06 10.54
N GLN A 131 -5.43 1.69 10.66
CA GLN A 131 -4.19 0.96 10.87
C GLN A 131 -4.29 0.08 12.14
N PRO A 132 -3.79 -1.17 12.10
CA PRO A 132 -3.94 -2.11 13.21
C PRO A 132 -3.01 -1.81 14.39
N ASP A 133 -1.95 -1.03 14.19
CA ASP A 133 -0.97 -0.67 15.21
C ASP A 133 -0.31 0.69 14.91
N GLN A 134 0.44 1.22 15.88
CA GLN A 134 1.18 2.48 15.79
C GLN A 134 2.65 2.33 16.21
N ARG A 135 3.04 1.18 16.79
CA ARG A 135 4.40 0.94 17.26
C ARG A 135 5.36 0.82 16.07
N PRO A 136 6.48 1.57 16.07
CA PRO A 136 7.47 1.49 14.99
C PRO A 136 8.32 0.21 15.04
N HIS A 137 8.17 -0.59 16.09
CA HIS A 137 8.97 -1.76 16.41
C HIS A 137 8.19 -3.08 16.32
N ALA A 138 7.04 -3.08 15.64
CA ALA A 138 6.16 -4.23 15.50
C ALA A 138 5.71 -4.45 14.05
N THR A 139 5.52 -5.71 13.68
CA THR A 139 4.76 -6.11 12.48
C THR A 139 3.52 -6.83 12.94
N VAL A 140 2.33 -6.37 12.53
CA VAL A 140 1.04 -6.82 13.06
C VAL A 140 0.09 -7.17 11.92
N GLU A 141 -0.49 -8.35 11.99
CA GLU A 141 -1.64 -8.77 11.21
C GLU A 141 -2.83 -8.98 12.15
N GLN A 142 -3.95 -8.30 11.86
CA GLN A 142 -5.18 -8.37 12.64
C GLN A 142 -6.33 -8.90 11.78
N MET A 143 -7.02 -9.90 12.31
CA MET A 143 -8.15 -10.56 11.67
C MET A 143 -9.47 -9.94 12.17
N PRO A 144 -10.56 -10.01 11.37
CA PRO A 144 -11.84 -9.40 11.73
C PRO A 144 -12.53 -10.05 12.93
N ASP A 145 -12.13 -11.26 13.33
CA ASP A 145 -12.61 -11.98 14.51
C ASP A 145 -11.79 -11.70 15.77
N GLY A 146 -10.80 -10.80 15.68
CA GLY A 146 -9.90 -10.44 16.78
C GLY A 146 -8.65 -11.31 16.88
N ALA A 147 -8.46 -12.31 16.01
CA ALA A 147 -7.19 -13.04 15.96
C ALA A 147 -6.04 -12.11 15.54
N ARG A 148 -4.83 -12.43 15.98
CA ARG A 148 -3.66 -11.55 15.82
C ARG A 148 -2.38 -12.34 15.66
N VAL A 149 -1.55 -11.91 14.72
CA VAL A 149 -0.17 -12.39 14.56
C VAL A 149 0.74 -11.18 14.59
N GLU A 150 1.72 -11.18 15.50
CA GLU A 150 2.69 -10.09 15.55
C GLU A 150 4.10 -10.53 15.94
N TYR A 151 5.06 -9.73 15.49
CA TYR A 151 6.42 -9.76 15.99
C TYR A 151 6.85 -8.37 16.46
N ASP A 152 7.30 -8.28 17.71
CA ASP A 152 7.85 -7.08 18.33
C ASP A 152 9.35 -7.30 18.59
N TRP A 153 10.21 -6.53 17.90
CA TRP A 153 11.66 -6.69 18.01
C TRP A 153 12.30 -5.91 19.16
N GLN A 154 11.53 -5.10 19.88
CA GLN A 154 11.99 -4.44 21.10
C GLN A 154 11.71 -5.32 22.34
N ALA A 155 10.55 -5.99 22.36
CA ALA A 155 10.20 -6.99 23.37
C ALA A 155 10.79 -8.38 23.08
N HIS A 156 11.32 -8.59 21.87
CA HIS A 156 11.79 -9.88 21.37
C HIS A 156 10.70 -10.97 21.43
N GLN A 157 9.46 -10.61 21.14
CA GLN A 157 8.29 -11.48 21.29
C GLN A 157 7.61 -11.73 19.94
N TYR A 158 7.32 -13.01 19.67
CA TYR A 158 6.43 -13.44 18.60
C TYR A 158 5.11 -13.92 19.21
N LEU A 159 4.01 -13.28 18.87
CA LEU A 159 2.67 -13.59 19.38
C LEU A 159 1.80 -14.14 18.25
N VAL A 160 1.19 -15.30 18.51
CA VAL A 160 0.08 -15.83 17.73
C VAL A 160 -1.08 -16.01 18.69
N GLU A 161 -2.11 -15.19 18.52
CA GLU A 161 -3.27 -15.13 19.38
C GLU A 161 -4.53 -15.47 18.59
N ALA A 162 -5.31 -16.41 19.13
CA ALA A 162 -6.62 -16.77 18.62
C ALA A 162 -7.68 -16.38 19.66
N PRO A 163 -8.91 -16.01 19.25
CA PRO A 163 -10.00 -15.75 20.18
C PRO A 163 -10.34 -17.02 21.00
N PRO A 164 -11.09 -16.91 22.11
CA PRO A 164 -11.33 -18.02 23.05
C PRO A 164 -11.92 -19.31 22.44
N ASN A 165 -12.69 -19.17 21.35
CA ASN A 165 -13.29 -20.28 20.58
C ASN A 165 -12.42 -20.74 19.40
N GLY A 166 -11.25 -20.15 19.21
CA GLY A 166 -10.29 -20.47 18.17
C GLY A 166 -9.39 -21.64 18.52
N ARG A 167 -8.52 -22.00 17.56
CA ARG A 167 -7.47 -23.00 17.74
C ARG A 167 -6.24 -22.66 16.91
N ILE A 168 -5.06 -23.00 17.40
CA ILE A 168 -3.80 -22.90 16.67
C ILE A 168 -3.32 -24.32 16.35
N VAL A 169 -3.09 -24.62 15.08
CA VAL A 169 -2.69 -25.94 14.61
C VAL A 169 -1.34 -25.86 13.91
N LEU A 170 -0.36 -26.61 14.41
CA LEU A 170 0.95 -26.78 13.80
C LEU A 170 1.07 -28.24 13.35
N ARG A 171 1.26 -28.47 12.04
CA ARG A 171 1.22 -29.82 11.46
C ARG A 171 2.43 -30.09 10.57
N VAL A 172 3.05 -31.26 10.75
CA VAL A 172 4.10 -31.81 9.89
C VAL A 172 3.78 -33.28 9.61
N GLY A 173 3.27 -33.58 8.41
CA GLY A 173 2.84 -34.94 8.07
C GLY A 173 1.77 -35.47 9.04
N ALA A 174 2.07 -36.58 9.71
CA ALA A 174 1.20 -37.21 10.71
C ALA A 174 1.36 -36.63 12.14
N THR A 175 2.30 -35.72 12.36
CA THR A 175 2.49 -35.04 13.64
C THR A 175 1.72 -33.73 13.66
N GLU A 176 0.94 -33.50 14.72
CA GLU A 176 0.13 -32.31 14.93
C GLU A 176 0.17 -31.86 16.39
N LEU A 177 0.40 -30.56 16.59
CA LEU A 177 0.19 -29.86 17.85
C LEU A 177 -1.01 -28.91 17.68
N GLU A 178 -2.03 -29.08 18.51
CA GLU A 178 -3.24 -28.27 18.53
C GLU A 178 -3.38 -27.58 19.90
N LEU A 179 -3.47 -26.25 19.89
CA LEU A 179 -3.76 -25.42 21.06
C LEU A 179 -5.19 -24.89 20.96
N ARG A 180 -5.94 -25.01 22.05
CA ARG A 180 -7.32 -24.54 22.21
C ARG A 180 -7.45 -23.79 23.53
N GLY A 181 -8.55 -23.05 23.71
CA GLY A 181 -8.84 -22.37 24.97
C GLY A 181 -9.00 -23.32 26.18
N ASP A 182 -9.31 -24.59 25.94
CA ASP A 182 -9.56 -25.62 26.95
C ASP A 182 -8.40 -26.62 27.16
N GLY A 183 -7.32 -26.50 26.38
CA GLY A 183 -6.16 -27.37 26.53
C GLY A 183 -5.29 -27.49 25.28
N VAL A 184 -4.36 -28.44 25.35
CA VAL A 184 -3.38 -28.71 24.29
C VAL A 184 -3.40 -30.19 23.95
N THR A 185 -3.36 -30.52 22.66
CA THR A 185 -3.27 -31.91 22.18
C THR A 185 -2.06 -32.06 21.27
N LEU A 186 -1.20 -33.05 21.57
CA LEU A 186 -0.11 -33.48 20.69
C LEU A 186 -0.43 -34.86 20.14
N ARG A 187 -0.56 -34.98 18.81
CA ARG A 187 -0.71 -36.24 18.10
C ARG A 187 0.58 -36.50 17.33
N THR A 188 1.26 -37.60 17.63
CA THR A 188 2.48 -37.98 16.90
C THR A 188 2.69 -39.49 16.94
N PRO A 189 3.23 -40.12 15.88
CA PRO A 189 3.59 -41.53 15.89
C PRO A 189 4.66 -41.88 16.95
N LYS A 190 5.56 -40.94 17.26
CA LYS A 190 6.61 -41.12 18.26
C LYS A 190 6.85 -39.80 18.96
N PHE A 191 6.75 -39.80 20.28
CA PHE A 191 7.10 -38.65 21.11
C PHE A 191 8.46 -38.90 21.78
N GLU A 192 9.44 -38.05 21.50
CA GLU A 192 10.73 -38.03 22.17
C GLU A 192 10.80 -36.76 23.02
N GLY A 193 10.30 -36.85 24.26
CA GLY A 193 10.37 -35.75 25.22
C GLY A 193 11.55 -35.92 26.17
N VAL A 194 12.23 -34.81 26.47
CA VAL A 194 13.09 -34.72 27.66
C VAL A 194 12.21 -34.16 28.77
N GLN A 195 11.87 -34.97 29.78
CA GLN A 195 11.35 -34.42 31.03
C GLN A 195 12.50 -33.68 31.70
N ALA A 196 12.32 -32.37 31.91
CA ALA A 196 13.18 -31.57 32.78
C ALA A 196 12.86 -31.88 34.24
#